data_AF-A0A814H3K3-F1
#
_entry.id   AF-A0A814H3K3-F1
#
_cell.length_a   1.000
_cell.length_b   1.000
_cell.length_c   1.000
_cell.angle_alpha   90.00
_cell.angle_beta   90.00
_cell.angle_gamma   90.00
#
_symmetry.space_group_name_H-M   'P 1'
#
loop_
_entity.id
_entity.type
_entity.pdbx_description
1 polymer ?
#
loop_
_entity_poly.entity_id
_entity_poly.type
_entity_poly.pdbx_seq_one_letter_code
_entity_poly.pdbx_strand_id
1 'polypeptide(L)'
;MAKHSKHTSDFKHNVLQQYRPGIYGCGFRSLPKRFKIKGAHKLIMSRYARWNGIVESLEPKWTDGRPRIMTKDQVTDYILNFVDEMNMQYKPVNYRMIQEHVDNSLNKQVPLKTIQRYSRQECGINSKRTKELTTRDSKYPNFISSGFAHGLLITFFNLS
;
A
#
# COMPACT_ATOMS: atom_id res chain seq x y z
N MET A 1 4.27 -13.95 -5.19
CA MET A 1 4.05 -14.07 -6.66
C MET A 1 2.65 -13.61 -6.98
N ALA A 2 2.53 -12.61 -7.85
CA ALA A 2 1.30 -11.91 -8.16
C ALA A 2 0.29 -12.80 -8.92
N LYS A 3 -0.89 -13.04 -8.33
CA LYS A 3 -2.05 -13.55 -9.06
C LYS A 3 -2.78 -12.35 -9.71
N HIS A 4 -2.19 -11.74 -10.74
CA HIS A 4 -2.85 -10.70 -11.52
C HIS A 4 -3.38 -11.25 -12.84
N SER A 5 -4.69 -11.06 -13.06
CA SER A 5 -5.34 -10.76 -14.35
C SER A 5 -4.81 -11.50 -15.59
N LYS A 6 -5.31 -12.71 -15.85
CA LYS A 6 -4.91 -13.48 -17.06
C LYS A 6 -5.44 -12.92 -18.40
N HIS A 7 -6.02 -11.71 -18.41
CA HIS A 7 -6.61 -11.10 -19.60
C HIS A 7 -6.27 -9.61 -19.70
N THR A 8 -5.57 -9.22 -20.78
CA THR A 8 -5.28 -7.84 -21.17
C THR A 8 -6.58 -7.04 -21.33
N SER A 9 -6.54 -5.73 -21.07
CA SER A 9 -7.68 -4.83 -21.26
C SER A 9 -8.24 -4.90 -22.68
N ASP A 10 -7.38 -5.04 -23.69
CA ASP A 10 -7.77 -5.23 -25.09
C ASP A 10 -8.58 -6.52 -25.31
N PHE A 11 -8.18 -7.62 -24.66
CA PHE A 11 -8.92 -8.87 -24.75
C PHE A 11 -10.32 -8.72 -24.13
N LYS A 12 -10.42 -8.07 -22.97
CA LYS A 12 -11.72 -7.79 -22.34
C LYS A 12 -12.57 -6.90 -23.25
N HIS A 13 -11.96 -5.89 -23.87
CA HIS A 13 -12.63 -4.99 -24.80
C HIS A 13 -13.21 -5.74 -26.01
N ASN A 14 -12.42 -6.58 -26.66
CA ASN A 14 -12.86 -7.41 -27.78
C ASN A 14 -14.03 -8.33 -27.39
N VAL A 15 -13.94 -8.99 -26.22
CA VAL A 15 -15.04 -9.84 -25.71
C VAL A 15 -16.33 -9.03 -25.52
N LEU A 16 -16.25 -7.81 -25.01
CA LEU A 16 -17.41 -6.95 -24.78
C LEU A 16 -17.97 -6.35 -26.07
N GLN A 17 -17.15 -6.01 -27.07
CA GLN A 17 -17.61 -5.57 -28.39
C GLN A 17 -18.44 -6.64 -29.13
N GLN A 18 -18.19 -7.91 -28.85
CA GLN A 18 -18.95 -9.01 -29.46
C GLN A 18 -20.33 -9.25 -28.80
N TYR A 19 -20.64 -8.55 -27.71
CA TYR A 19 -21.94 -8.62 -27.09
C TYR A 19 -23.00 -7.96 -27.97
N ARG A 20 -24.06 -8.71 -28.28
CA ARG A 20 -25.24 -8.19 -28.99
C ARG A 20 -26.50 -8.71 -28.30
N PRO A 21 -27.36 -7.82 -27.75
CA PRO A 21 -28.60 -8.25 -27.10
C PRO A 21 -29.54 -8.87 -28.14
N GLY A 22 -30.28 -9.91 -27.76
CA GLY A 22 -31.26 -10.57 -28.62
C GLY A 22 -30.70 -11.50 -29.71
N ILE A 23 -29.37 -11.57 -29.90
CA ILE A 23 -28.75 -12.44 -30.91
C ILE A 23 -28.26 -13.75 -30.29
N TYR A 24 -28.64 -14.87 -30.89
CA TYR A 24 -28.19 -16.19 -30.47
C TYR A 24 -26.66 -16.29 -30.52
N GLY A 25 -26.05 -16.81 -29.45
CA GLY A 25 -24.58 -16.97 -29.37
C GLY A 25 -23.78 -15.72 -28.95
N CYS A 26 -24.41 -14.54 -28.86
CA CYS A 26 -23.74 -13.27 -28.51
C CYS A 26 -24.10 -12.73 -27.10
N GLY A 27 -24.78 -13.53 -26.28
CA GLY A 27 -25.20 -13.16 -24.92
C GLY A 27 -24.16 -13.44 -23.84
N PHE A 28 -24.36 -12.91 -22.63
CA PHE A 28 -23.42 -13.06 -21.49
C PHE A 28 -23.15 -14.52 -21.07
N ARG A 29 -24.07 -15.45 -21.36
CA ARG A 29 -23.88 -16.88 -21.08
C ARG A 29 -23.17 -17.63 -22.21
N SER A 30 -23.21 -17.12 -23.44
CA SER A 30 -22.60 -17.74 -24.63
C SER A 30 -21.20 -17.20 -24.92
N LEU A 31 -20.94 -15.91 -24.68
CA LEU A 31 -19.61 -15.31 -24.85
C LEU A 31 -18.51 -16.04 -24.08
N PRO A 32 -18.65 -16.37 -22.78
CA PRO A 32 -17.60 -17.11 -22.06
C PRO A 32 -17.31 -18.48 -22.68
N LYS A 33 -18.33 -19.15 -23.24
CA LYS A 33 -18.15 -20.46 -23.91
C LYS A 33 -17.32 -20.31 -25.19
N ARG A 34 -17.60 -19.29 -25.99
CA ARG A 34 -16.86 -18.97 -27.23
C ARG A 34 -15.38 -18.68 -26.96
N PHE A 35 -15.11 -17.92 -25.91
CA PHE A 35 -13.75 -17.55 -25.50
C PHE A 35 -13.08 -18.55 -24.53
N LYS A 36 -13.70 -19.72 -24.28
CA LYS A 36 -13.20 -20.76 -23.37
C LYS A 36 -12.93 -20.25 -21.93
N ILE A 37 -13.68 -19.25 -21.48
CA ILE A 37 -13.59 -18.66 -20.13
C ILE A 37 -14.66 -19.32 -19.23
N LYS A 38 -14.24 -20.30 -18.43
CA LYS A 38 -15.16 -21.02 -17.53
C LYS A 38 -15.74 -20.07 -16.47
N GLY A 39 -17.07 -20.11 -16.28
CA GLY A 39 -17.74 -19.41 -15.19
C GLY A 39 -17.80 -17.87 -15.28
N ALA A 40 -17.34 -17.25 -16.36
CA ALA A 40 -17.15 -15.80 -16.42
C ALA A 40 -18.39 -14.96 -16.78
N HIS A 41 -19.58 -15.55 -16.91
CA HIS A 41 -20.79 -14.81 -17.33
C HIS A 41 -21.12 -13.62 -16.41
N LYS A 42 -21.05 -13.79 -15.08
CA LYS A 42 -21.26 -12.69 -14.11
C LYS A 42 -20.18 -11.61 -14.23
N LEU A 43 -18.94 -12.01 -14.48
CA LEU A 43 -17.82 -11.09 -14.64
C LEU A 43 -17.97 -10.23 -15.90
N ILE A 44 -18.35 -10.84 -17.03
CA ILE A 44 -18.60 -10.12 -18.29
C ILE A 44 -19.79 -9.16 -18.10
N MET A 45 -20.88 -9.60 -17.48
CA MET A 45 -22.04 -8.75 -17.20
C MET A 45 -21.69 -7.54 -16.33
N SER A 46 -20.96 -7.76 -15.23
CA SER A 46 -20.52 -6.69 -14.34
C SER A 46 -19.56 -5.71 -15.04
N ARG A 47 -18.69 -6.21 -15.91
CA ARG A 47 -17.78 -5.36 -16.70
C ARG A 47 -18.54 -4.57 -17.76
N TYR A 48 -19.48 -5.19 -18.47
CA TYR A 48 -20.31 -4.53 -19.46
C TYR A 48 -21.09 -3.36 -18.85
N ALA A 49 -21.65 -3.53 -17.64
CA ALA A 49 -22.34 -2.46 -16.92
C ALA A 49 -21.45 -1.26 -16.55
N ARG A 50 -20.12 -1.41 -16.53
CA ARG A 50 -19.14 -0.35 -16.24
C ARG A 50 -18.41 0.15 -17.50
N TRP A 51 -18.66 -0.48 -18.65
CA TRP A 51 -17.90 -0.25 -19.87
C TRP A 51 -18.55 0.84 -20.70
N ASN A 52 -17.79 1.91 -20.98
CA ASN A 52 -18.27 3.07 -21.73
C ASN A 52 -17.89 3.00 -23.22
N GLY A 53 -17.59 1.80 -23.74
CA GLY A 53 -17.22 1.63 -25.15
C GLY A 53 -15.73 1.83 -25.47
N ILE A 54 -14.89 2.19 -24.49
CA ILE A 54 -13.44 2.40 -24.66
C ILE A 54 -12.61 1.37 -23.86
N VAL A 55 -11.36 1.13 -24.25
CA VAL A 55 -10.45 0.18 -23.58
C VAL A 55 -10.10 0.67 -22.17
N GLU A 56 -9.89 1.97 -22.02
CA GLU A 56 -9.46 2.63 -20.78
C GLU A 56 -10.42 2.41 -19.62
N SER A 57 -11.73 2.26 -19.89
CA SER A 57 -12.71 1.98 -18.83
C SER A 57 -12.61 0.55 -18.27
N LEU A 58 -11.81 -0.32 -18.90
CA LEU A 58 -11.56 -1.70 -18.49
C LEU A 58 -10.18 -1.90 -17.85
N GLU A 59 -9.36 -0.86 -17.85
CA GLU A 59 -8.12 -0.81 -17.09
C GLU A 59 -8.44 -1.02 -15.60
N PRO A 60 -7.65 -1.85 -14.90
CA PRO A 60 -7.81 -2.00 -13.47
C PRO A 60 -7.56 -0.65 -12.81
N LYS A 61 -8.63 0.03 -12.38
CA LYS A 61 -8.49 1.13 -11.44
C LYS A 61 -7.82 0.56 -10.19
N TRP A 62 -6.86 1.28 -9.64
CA TRP A 62 -6.16 0.91 -8.40
C TRP A 62 -7.14 0.59 -7.24
N THR A 63 -8.39 1.04 -7.36
CA THR A 63 -9.48 0.90 -6.41
C THR A 63 -10.42 -0.30 -6.62
N ASP A 64 -10.16 -1.24 -7.54
CA ASP A 64 -11.00 -2.45 -7.73
C ASP A 64 -10.84 -3.49 -6.58
N GLY A 65 -10.65 -3.02 -5.34
CA GLY A 65 -10.52 -3.78 -4.10
C GLY A 65 -11.16 -3.07 -2.90
N ARG A 66 -11.01 -3.65 -1.70
CA ARG A 66 -11.51 -3.05 -0.45
C ARG A 66 -10.98 -1.62 -0.32
N PRO A 67 -11.83 -0.62 0.02
CA PRO A 67 -11.38 0.74 0.22
C PRO A 67 -10.21 0.77 1.21
N ARG A 68 -9.15 1.51 0.84
CA ARG A 68 -7.96 1.63 1.70
C ARG A 68 -8.33 2.47 2.91
N ILE A 69 -8.00 1.97 4.10
CA ILE A 69 -8.20 2.68 5.37
C ILE A 69 -7.23 3.87 5.49
N MET A 70 -6.06 3.76 4.86
CA MET A 70 -5.00 4.78 4.88
C MET A 70 -4.57 5.09 3.45
N THR A 71 -4.27 6.36 3.18
CA THR A 71 -3.60 6.78 1.94
C THR A 71 -2.13 6.35 1.97
N LYS A 72 -1.46 6.40 0.82
CA LYS A 72 -0.03 6.06 0.73
C LYS A 72 0.85 7.01 1.55
N ASP A 73 0.46 8.29 1.58
CA ASP A 73 1.17 9.32 2.34
C ASP A 73 1.03 9.05 3.84
N GLN A 74 -0.18 8.76 4.32
CA GLN A 74 -0.42 8.36 5.71
C GLN A 74 0.34 7.09 6.12
N VAL A 75 0.50 6.13 5.20
CA VAL A 75 1.34 4.94 5.46
C VAL A 75 2.80 5.34 5.63
N THR A 76 3.30 6.26 4.81
CA THR A 76 4.67 6.74 4.92
C THR A 76 4.86 7.51 6.23
N ASP A 77 3.96 8.45 6.53
CA ASP A 77 4.09 9.34 7.68
C ASP A 77 3.96 8.60 9.01
N TYR A 78 2.98 7.70 9.15
CA TYR A 78 2.70 7.05 10.43
C TYR A 78 3.38 5.69 10.61
N ILE A 79 3.77 5.00 9.54
CA ILE A 79 4.43 3.69 9.66
C ILE A 79 5.92 3.80 9.39
N LEU A 80 6.33 4.39 8.26
CA LEU A 80 7.75 4.42 7.89
C LEU A 80 8.54 5.35 8.80
N ASN A 81 8.10 6.60 8.95
CA ASN A 81 8.84 7.57 9.78
C ASN A 81 8.92 7.12 11.25
N PHE A 82 7.84 6.54 11.80
CA PHE A 82 7.87 6.00 13.16
C PHE A 82 8.88 4.85 13.32
N VAL A 83 8.97 3.96 12.34
CA VAL A 83 9.96 2.88 12.35
C VAL A 83 11.38 3.42 12.21
N ASP A 84 11.59 4.40 11.32
CA ASP A 84 12.89 5.06 11.15
C ASP A 84 13.31 5.77 12.45
N GLU A 85 12.42 6.53 13.10
CA GLU A 85 12.69 7.21 14.37
C GLU A 85 13.09 6.24 15.49
N MET A 86 12.40 5.11 15.60
CA MET A 86 12.73 4.08 16.57
C MET A 86 14.04 3.36 16.26
N ASN A 87 14.33 3.12 14.98
CA ASN A 87 15.60 2.56 14.53
C ASN A 87 16.76 3.52 14.81
N MET A 88 16.58 4.84 14.62
CA MET A 88 17.56 5.87 15.00
C MET A 88 17.88 5.83 16.50
N GLN A 89 16.91 5.45 17.33
CA GLN A 89 17.09 5.26 18.77
C GLN A 89 17.59 3.87 19.16
N TYR A 90 17.95 3.02 18.20
CA TYR A 90 18.34 1.60 18.39
C TYR A 90 17.29 0.78 19.15
N LYS A 91 16.00 1.16 19.06
CA LYS A 91 14.91 0.46 19.73
C LYS A 91 14.25 -0.54 18.79
N PRO A 92 14.02 -1.79 19.23
CA PRO A 92 13.28 -2.75 18.42
C PRO A 92 11.81 -2.34 18.29
N VAL A 93 11.27 -2.42 17.07
CA VAL A 93 9.86 -2.11 16.79
C VAL A 93 9.07 -3.39 16.50
N ASN A 94 7.94 -3.53 17.17
CA ASN A 94 6.97 -4.58 16.86
C ASN A 94 5.71 -3.98 16.19
N TYR A 95 4.92 -4.82 15.49
CA TYR A 95 3.73 -4.33 14.78
C TYR A 95 2.63 -3.79 15.70
N ARG A 96 2.64 -4.15 16.99
CA ARG A 96 1.66 -3.66 17.96
C ARG A 96 1.93 -2.22 18.36
N MET A 97 3.21 -1.85 18.53
CA MET A 97 3.63 -0.47 18.76
C MET A 97 3.29 0.43 17.57
N ILE A 98 3.52 -0.07 16.34
CA ILE A 98 3.10 0.64 15.12
C ILE A 98 1.58 0.82 15.12
N GLN A 99 0.82 -0.21 15.51
CA GLN A 99 -0.63 -0.13 15.60
C GLN A 99 -1.10 0.93 16.57
N GLU A 100 -0.57 0.93 17.79
CA GLU A 100 -0.92 1.92 18.81
C GLU A 100 -0.60 3.34 18.32
N HIS A 101 0.55 3.55 17.68
CA HIS A 101 0.92 4.84 17.10
C HIS A 101 -0.03 5.28 15.97
N VAL A 102 -0.37 4.37 15.05
CA VAL A 102 -1.29 4.65 13.94
C VAL A 102 -2.70 4.91 14.43
N ASP A 103 -3.18 4.13 15.40
CA ASP A 103 -4.53 4.26 15.96
C ASP A 103 -4.69 5.62 16.66
N ASN A 104 -3.66 6.06 17.40
CA ASN A 104 -3.60 7.38 18.05
C ASN A 104 -3.51 8.52 17.02
N SER A 105 -2.72 8.35 15.96
CA SER A 105 -2.53 9.40 14.95
C SER A 105 -3.76 9.61 14.06
N LEU A 106 -4.49 8.53 13.74
CA LEU A 106 -5.66 8.57 12.87
C LEU A 106 -6.99 8.69 13.62
N ASN A 107 -6.99 8.63 14.96
CA ASN A 107 -8.18 8.53 15.81
C ASN A 107 -9.14 7.41 15.34
N LYS A 108 -8.59 6.30 14.83
CA LYS A 108 -9.34 5.19 14.25
C LYS A 108 -8.63 3.88 14.54
N GLN A 109 -9.38 2.86 14.91
CA GLN A 109 -8.82 1.53 15.13
C GLN A 109 -8.52 0.84 13.80
N VAL A 110 -7.24 0.67 13.48
CA VAL A 110 -6.76 -0.02 12.30
C VAL A 110 -6.42 -1.46 12.67
N PRO A 111 -6.99 -2.47 11.97
CA PRO A 111 -6.65 -3.86 12.27
C PRO A 111 -5.15 -4.14 12.05
N LEU A 112 -4.50 -4.84 12.97
CA LEU A 112 -3.09 -5.25 12.90
C LEU A 112 -2.71 -5.88 11.55
N LYS A 113 -3.60 -6.70 10.98
CA LYS A 113 -3.40 -7.35 9.67
C LYS A 113 -3.27 -6.33 8.53
N THR A 114 -3.97 -5.20 8.62
CA THR A 114 -3.89 -4.11 7.66
C THR A 114 -2.53 -3.42 7.75
N ILE A 115 -2.04 -3.19 8.97
CA ILE A 115 -0.72 -2.59 9.21
C ILE A 115 0.38 -3.51 8.67
N GLN A 116 0.35 -4.80 9.02
CA GLN A 116 1.30 -5.77 8.47
C GLN A 116 1.28 -5.82 6.94
N ARG A 117 0.10 -5.69 6.33
CA ARG A 117 -0.03 -5.61 4.87
C ARG A 117 0.64 -4.35 4.34
N TYR A 118 0.33 -3.17 4.88
CA TYR A 118 0.91 -1.90 4.42
C TYR A 118 2.42 -1.84 4.66
N SER A 119 2.90 -2.21 5.84
CA SER A 119 4.34 -2.25 6.14
C SER A 119 5.11 -3.15 5.17
N ARG A 120 4.54 -4.31 4.77
CA ARG A 120 5.21 -5.23 3.83
C ARG A 120 5.11 -4.78 2.36
N GLN A 121 3.94 -4.30 1.94
CA GLN A 121 3.68 -3.98 0.53
C GLN A 121 4.24 -2.62 0.13
N GLU A 122 4.20 -1.65 1.03
CA GLU A 122 4.52 -0.25 0.74
C GLU A 122 5.87 0.15 1.31
N CYS A 123 6.14 -0.20 2.56
CA CYS A 123 7.39 0.15 3.23
C CYS A 123 8.50 -0.90 3.06
N GLY A 124 8.16 -2.11 2.56
CA GLY A 124 9.11 -3.22 2.43
C GLY A 124 9.69 -3.75 3.75
N ILE A 125 9.07 -3.40 4.88
CA ILE A 125 9.51 -3.78 6.24
C ILE A 125 9.17 -5.26 6.47
N ASN A 126 10.19 -6.05 6.79
CA ASN A 126 10.04 -7.47 7.09
C ASN A 126 10.55 -7.75 8.51
N SER A 127 9.72 -8.40 9.34
CA SER A 127 10.03 -8.72 10.74
C SER A 127 11.29 -9.56 10.95
N LYS A 128 11.80 -10.23 9.91
CA LYS A 128 13.03 -11.05 9.96
C LYS A 128 14.26 -10.37 9.36
N ARG A 129 14.12 -9.15 8.84
CA ARG A 129 15.18 -8.44 8.14
C ARG A 129 15.38 -7.09 8.81
N THR A 130 16.14 -7.08 9.91
CA THR A 130 16.90 -5.90 10.32
C THR A 130 17.91 -5.67 9.19
N LYS A 131 17.54 -4.86 8.19
CA LYS A 131 18.57 -4.28 7.35
C LYS A 131 19.36 -3.31 8.25
N GLU A 132 20.66 -3.25 8.03
CA GLU A 132 21.41 -2.02 8.29
C GLU A 132 20.56 -0.81 7.90
N LEU A 133 20.69 0.27 8.69
CA LEU A 133 20.07 1.58 8.50
C LEU A 133 19.55 1.80 7.07
N THR A 134 18.25 2.03 6.94
CA THR A 134 17.55 2.15 5.65
C THR A 134 18.32 3.12 4.77
N THR A 135 18.46 2.92 3.44
CA THR A 135 19.28 3.77 2.54
C THR A 135 18.97 5.29 2.57
N ARG A 136 17.91 5.70 3.27
CA ARG A 136 17.63 7.11 3.63
C ARG A 136 18.65 7.63 4.66
N ASP A 137 19.04 6.78 5.60
CA ASP A 137 20.04 7.01 6.64
C ASP A 137 21.47 7.05 6.06
N SER A 138 21.76 6.30 4.97
CA SER A 138 23.08 6.33 4.34
C SER A 138 23.34 7.56 3.47
N LYS A 139 22.32 8.37 3.16
CA LYS A 139 22.48 9.62 2.40
C LYS A 139 22.87 10.81 3.29
N TYR A 140 22.66 10.70 4.60
CA TYR A 140 23.04 11.71 5.59
C TYR A 140 23.82 11.05 6.74
N PRO A 141 25.12 10.75 6.57
CA PRO A 141 25.94 10.43 7.72
C PRO A 141 25.93 11.65 8.66
N ASN A 142 25.37 11.45 9.86
CA ASN A 142 25.47 12.29 11.06
C ASN A 142 26.16 13.65 10.89
N PHE A 143 25.38 14.73 10.85
CA PHE A 143 25.86 16.02 11.37
C PHE A 143 25.19 16.26 12.72
N ILE A 144 25.68 15.58 13.76
CA ILE A 144 25.74 16.22 15.07
C ILE A 144 27.07 16.96 15.07
N SER A 145 27.01 18.25 14.72
CA SER A 145 28.13 19.15 14.91
C SER A 145 28.43 19.22 16.41
N SER A 146 29.45 18.50 16.84
CA SER A 146 30.26 18.88 17.99
C SER A 146 30.88 20.25 17.66
N GLY A 147 30.22 21.33 18.08
CA GLY A 147 30.59 22.67 17.63
C GLY A 147 29.82 23.81 18.26
N PHE A 148 29.62 23.79 19.57
CA PHE A 148 29.55 25.03 20.36
C PHE A 148 30.51 24.87 21.54
N ALA A 149 31.76 25.25 21.30
CA ALA A 149 32.71 25.57 22.35
C ALA A 149 32.50 27.05 22.79
N HIS A 150 33.07 27.38 23.95
CA HIS A 150 33.00 28.62 24.72
C HIS A 150 31.72 28.70 25.58
N GLY A 151 31.76 28.58 26.91
CA GLY A 151 32.83 28.92 27.84
C GLY A 151 32.26 29.93 28.82
N LEU A 152 31.78 29.46 29.97
CA LEU A 152 31.63 30.29 31.17
C LEU A 152 31.59 29.35 32.39
N LEU A 153 32.79 29.12 32.91
CA LEU A 153 33.05 28.95 34.34
C LEU A 153 32.20 29.97 35.12
N ILE A 154 31.35 29.51 36.02
CA ILE A 154 31.18 30.08 37.36
C ILE A 154 30.63 28.95 38.25
N THR A 155 31.51 28.54 39.15
CA THR A 155 31.28 27.82 40.41
C THR A 155 30.06 28.35 41.16
N PHE A 156 29.29 27.49 41.83
CA PHE A 156 28.93 27.69 43.25
C PHE A 156 28.41 26.37 43.86
N PHE A 157 29.25 25.81 44.73
CA PHE A 157 28.92 24.83 45.75
C PHE A 157 28.87 25.60 47.07
N ASN A 158 27.78 25.46 47.83
CA ASN A 158 27.65 25.44 49.30
C ASN A 158 26.23 25.87 49.68
N LEU A 159 25.42 24.98 50.27
CA LEU A 159 25.38 24.67 51.71
C LEU A 159 25.18 25.92 52.58
N SER A 160 23.95 26.06 53.08
CA SER A 160 23.67 26.46 54.46
C SER A 160 22.38 25.80 54.91
#